data_AF-A0A0S3T4U3-F1
#
_entry.id   AF-A0A0S3T4U3-F1
#
_cell.length_a   1.000
_cell.length_b   1.000
_cell.length_c   1.000
_cell.angle_alpha   90.00
_cell.angle_beta   90.00
_cell.angle_gamma   90.00
#
_symmetry.space_group_name_H-M   'P 1'
#
loop_
_entity.id
_entity.type
_entity.pdbx_description
1 polymer ?
#
loop_
_entity_poly.entity_id
_entity_poly.type
_entity_poly.pdbx_seq_one_letter_code
_entity_poly.pdbx_strand_id
1 'polypeptide(L)'
;MEEDGVGKEVITQLTTSMLTNKEFYTDSNGRDFLKRVRDYREDWSLQVNEPVAGNYYPLNLGIYIKDNKSELSILVDRATGGGSIKDGQVELMLHRRLLSDDGKGVAEALDEQVCQNNNCQGLTVRGNYHVAIHNLRSGSQWRRTTGQEIYSPLLLAFSHENMGNWKAFHETKGTLIDPNYSLPPNVALITLEELDDGMVLLRLAHLYESLVKTPSFQL
;
A
#
# COMPACT_ATOMS: atom_id res chain seq x y z
N MET A 1 -2.35 -2.85 -30.34
CA MET A 1 -0.87 -2.88 -30.30
C MET A 1 -0.39 -1.48 -30.00
N GLU A 2 0.58 -1.33 -29.11
CA GLU A 2 1.36 -0.08 -29.08
C GLU A 2 2.02 0.10 -30.45
N GLU A 3 1.87 1.29 -31.04
CA GLU A 3 2.26 1.54 -32.44
C GLU A 3 3.78 1.44 -32.65
N ASP A 4 4.58 1.55 -31.58
CA ASP A 4 6.05 1.47 -31.60
C ASP A 4 6.61 0.06 -31.38
N GLY A 5 5.77 -0.94 -31.04
CA GLY A 5 6.22 -2.31 -30.80
C GLY A 5 7.11 -2.48 -29.57
N VAL A 6 7.07 -1.54 -28.61
CA VAL A 6 7.89 -1.57 -27.39
C VAL A 6 6.99 -1.57 -26.16
N GLY A 7 6.99 -2.67 -25.40
CA GLY A 7 6.26 -2.77 -24.13
C GLY A 7 6.75 -1.76 -23.09
N LYS A 8 5.84 -1.26 -22.26
CA LYS A 8 6.10 -0.17 -21.31
C LYS A 8 5.61 -0.51 -19.92
N GLU A 9 6.43 -0.14 -18.94
CA GLU A 9 6.11 -0.18 -17.52
C GLU A 9 6.20 1.24 -16.97
N VAL A 10 5.07 1.77 -16.52
CA VAL A 10 4.93 3.17 -16.12
C VAL A 10 5.18 3.30 -14.62
N ILE A 11 6.11 4.18 -14.25
CA ILE A 11 6.44 4.46 -12.85
C ILE A 11 6.10 5.90 -12.49
N THR A 12 5.81 6.13 -11.21
CA THR A 12 6.03 7.43 -10.57
C THR A 12 7.31 7.37 -9.76
N GLN A 13 8.12 8.43 -9.81
CA GLN A 13 9.38 8.53 -9.07
C GLN A 13 9.42 9.82 -8.27
N LEU A 14 9.59 9.68 -6.95
CA LEU A 14 9.77 10.79 -6.02
C LEU A 14 11.26 10.90 -5.70
N THR A 15 11.84 12.07 -5.98
CA THR A 15 13.27 12.34 -5.75
C THR A 15 13.44 13.42 -4.71
N THR A 16 14.30 13.16 -3.73
CA THR A 16 14.68 14.08 -2.65
C THR A 16 16.19 14.12 -2.49
N SER A 17 16.70 15.05 -1.68
CA SER A 17 18.11 15.12 -1.28
C SER A 17 18.41 14.32 0.00
N MET A 18 17.50 13.45 0.45
CA MET A 18 17.68 12.64 1.66
C MET A 18 18.85 11.66 1.49
N LEU A 19 19.70 11.57 2.52
CA LEU A 19 20.82 10.62 2.55
C LEU A 19 20.35 9.30 3.17
N THR A 20 19.70 8.46 2.36
CA THR A 20 19.06 7.22 2.81
C THR A 20 20.01 6.04 2.92
N ASN A 21 21.25 6.17 2.44
CA ASN A 21 22.32 5.16 2.55
C ASN A 21 21.89 3.78 2.04
N LYS A 22 21.27 3.74 0.85
CA LYS A 22 20.71 2.53 0.22
C LYS A 22 19.56 1.85 0.97
N GLU A 23 19.10 2.41 2.09
CA GLU A 23 18.05 1.81 2.91
C GLU A 23 16.66 2.35 2.55
N PHE A 24 15.70 1.43 2.50
CA PHE A 24 14.28 1.72 2.37
C PHE A 24 13.47 0.64 3.07
N TYR A 25 12.19 0.88 3.32
CA TYR A 25 11.36 0.01 4.15
C TYR A 25 10.05 -0.28 3.43
N THR A 26 9.68 -1.55 3.32
CA THR A 26 8.47 -2.01 2.63
C THR A 26 7.66 -2.89 3.56
N ASP A 27 6.35 -2.85 3.47
CA ASP A 27 5.50 -3.70 4.29
C ASP A 27 5.56 -5.20 3.91
N SER A 28 5.16 -6.05 4.85
CA SER A 28 4.86 -7.46 4.62
C SER A 28 3.35 -7.67 4.76
N ASN A 29 2.65 -7.83 3.63
CA ASN A 29 1.20 -8.04 3.59
C ASN A 29 0.40 -7.00 4.41
N GLY A 30 0.82 -5.73 4.36
CA GLY A 30 0.18 -4.62 5.07
C GLY A 30 0.53 -4.52 6.57
N ARG A 31 1.42 -5.37 7.08
CA ARG A 31 1.80 -5.42 8.50
C ARG A 31 3.22 -4.89 8.72
N ASP A 32 4.16 -5.75 9.06
CA ASP A 32 5.50 -5.38 9.50
C ASP A 32 6.29 -4.67 8.40
N PHE A 33 7.03 -3.61 8.74
CA PHE A 33 7.94 -2.96 7.80
C PHE A 33 9.32 -3.60 7.84
N LEU A 34 9.69 -4.24 6.74
CA LEU A 34 10.98 -4.89 6.57
C LEU A 34 11.98 -3.88 6.00
N LYS A 35 13.15 -3.79 6.64
CA LYS A 35 14.29 -3.04 6.10
C LYS A 35 14.81 -3.74 4.84
N ARG A 36 14.92 -2.98 3.76
CA ARG A 36 15.53 -3.38 2.49
C ARG A 36 16.80 -2.57 2.27
N VAL A 37 17.81 -3.21 1.71
CA VAL A 37 19.07 -2.57 1.33
C VAL A 37 19.28 -2.84 -0.16
N ARG A 38 19.42 -1.77 -0.94
CA ARG A 38 19.64 -1.86 -2.39
C ARG A 38 20.90 -2.68 -2.69
N ASP A 39 20.77 -3.62 -3.63
CA ASP A 39 21.83 -4.54 -4.08
C ASP A 39 22.41 -5.44 -2.99
N TYR A 40 21.61 -5.81 -1.99
CA TYR A 40 22.04 -6.64 -0.87
C TYR A 40 21.04 -7.76 -0.56
N ARG A 41 21.56 -8.88 -0.04
CA ARG A 41 20.80 -10.02 0.50
C ARG A 41 21.50 -10.49 1.76
N GLU A 42 20.71 -10.85 2.77
CA GLU A 42 21.23 -11.27 4.08
C GLU A 42 21.77 -12.69 4.05
N ASP A 43 21.06 -13.58 3.37
CA ASP A 43 21.33 -15.02 3.42
C ASP A 43 22.41 -15.49 2.41
N TRP A 44 22.78 -14.65 1.43
CA TRP A 44 23.82 -14.99 0.45
C TRP A 44 24.50 -13.76 -0.17
N SER A 45 25.69 -13.96 -0.74
CA SER A 45 26.40 -12.93 -1.50
C SER A 45 25.74 -12.72 -2.88
N LEU A 46 25.06 -11.59 -3.06
CA LEU A 46 24.36 -11.25 -4.30
C LEU A 46 25.34 -10.85 -5.41
N GLN A 47 25.23 -11.51 -6.57
CA GLN A 47 25.77 -11.01 -7.83
C GLN A 47 24.70 -10.18 -8.53
N VAL A 48 24.95 -8.89 -8.74
CA VAL A 48 23.96 -7.94 -9.26
C VAL A 48 23.90 -8.04 -10.78
N ASN A 49 22.90 -8.77 -11.29
CA ASN A 49 22.62 -8.84 -12.72
C ASN A 49 21.50 -7.86 -13.14
N GLU A 50 20.54 -7.61 -12.25
CA GLU A 50 19.37 -6.78 -12.50
C GLU A 50 19.26 -5.65 -11.44
N PRO A 51 19.94 -4.51 -11.66
CA PRO A 51 20.07 -3.46 -10.65
C PRO A 51 18.75 -2.72 -10.34
N VAL A 52 17.76 -2.83 -11.22
CA VAL A 52 16.42 -2.26 -11.02
C VAL A 52 15.47 -3.35 -10.52
N ALA A 53 15.19 -4.37 -11.34
CA ALA A 53 14.21 -5.40 -11.01
C ALA A 53 14.56 -6.17 -9.71
N GLY A 54 15.84 -6.39 -9.42
CA GLY A 54 16.30 -7.02 -8.18
C GLY A 54 16.05 -6.20 -6.91
N ASN A 55 15.63 -4.93 -7.04
CA ASN A 55 15.36 -4.01 -5.93
C ASN A 55 13.88 -3.58 -5.86
N TYR A 56 13.00 -4.19 -6.65
CA TYR A 56 11.55 -4.06 -6.51
C TYR A 56 11.01 -5.04 -5.47
N TYR A 57 10.10 -4.55 -4.62
CA TYR A 57 9.44 -5.30 -3.57
C TYR A 57 7.92 -5.08 -3.62
N PRO A 58 7.12 -6.06 -3.19
CA PRO A 58 5.66 -5.92 -3.13
C PRO A 58 5.26 -5.00 -1.98
N LEU A 59 4.31 -4.10 -2.25
CA LEU A 59 3.71 -3.19 -1.28
C LEU A 59 2.21 -3.45 -1.21
N ASN A 60 1.67 -3.65 0.00
CA ASN A 60 0.22 -3.72 0.24
C ASN A 60 -0.26 -2.63 1.21
N LEU A 61 0.66 -1.96 1.91
CA LEU A 61 0.41 -0.76 2.69
C LEU A 61 1.23 0.40 2.14
N GLY A 62 2.54 0.20 1.94
CA GLY A 62 3.39 1.26 1.43
C GLY A 62 4.89 1.04 1.58
N ILE A 63 5.62 2.09 1.24
CA ILE A 63 7.08 2.19 1.28
C ILE A 63 7.48 3.47 2.00
N TYR A 64 8.57 3.44 2.76
CA TYR A 64 9.15 4.67 3.29
C TYR A 64 10.68 4.65 3.26
N ILE A 65 11.25 5.86 3.21
CA ILE A 65 12.68 6.12 3.37
C ILE A 65 12.88 7.10 4.52
N LYS A 66 14.06 7.07 5.12
CA LYS A 66 14.43 8.02 6.19
C LYS A 66 15.90 8.37 6.12
N ASP A 67 16.24 9.54 6.63
CA ASP A 67 17.61 9.94 6.94
C ASP A 67 17.71 10.26 8.45
N ASN A 68 18.65 11.11 8.85
CA ASN A 68 18.83 11.51 10.26
C ASN A 68 17.86 12.63 10.72
N LYS A 69 17.00 13.15 9.84
CA LYS A 69 16.12 14.29 10.13
C LYS A 69 14.65 13.98 9.85
N SER A 70 14.38 13.30 8.74
CA SER A 70 13.04 13.18 8.19
C SER A 70 12.72 11.76 7.73
N GLU A 71 11.43 11.46 7.65
CA GLU A 71 10.87 10.28 7.00
C GLU A 71 9.97 10.72 5.84
N LEU A 72 10.18 10.16 4.66
CA LEU A 72 9.24 10.26 3.53
C LEU A 72 8.50 8.94 3.43
N SER A 73 7.19 8.97 3.57
CA SER A 73 6.31 7.80 3.51
C SER A 73 5.34 7.89 2.34
N ILE A 74 5.12 6.78 1.66
CA ILE A 74 4.21 6.64 0.54
C ILE A 74 3.30 5.45 0.82
N LEU A 75 1.99 5.67 0.87
CA LEU A 75 0.97 4.61 0.99
C LEU A 75 0.29 4.37 -0.36
N VAL A 76 -0.09 3.13 -0.62
CA VAL A 76 -0.71 2.69 -1.87
C VAL A 76 -2.18 2.31 -1.67
N ASP A 77 -3.01 2.50 -2.70
CA ASP A 77 -4.42 2.09 -2.69
C ASP A 77 -4.65 0.63 -3.11
N ARG A 78 -3.59 -0.06 -3.57
CA ARG A 78 -3.61 -1.45 -4.05
C ARG A 78 -2.23 -2.09 -3.98
N ALA A 79 -2.17 -3.41 -4.17
CA ALA A 79 -0.92 -4.13 -4.33
C ALA A 79 -0.09 -3.52 -5.47
N THR A 80 1.12 -3.05 -5.14
CA THR A 80 1.96 -2.27 -6.06
C THR A 80 3.41 -2.71 -5.93
N GLY A 81 4.16 -2.76 -7.04
CA GLY A 81 5.61 -2.93 -7.00
C GLY A 81 6.30 -1.59 -6.75
N GLY A 82 7.25 -1.54 -5.81
CA GLY A 82 8.04 -0.32 -5.60
C GLY A 82 9.44 -0.60 -5.08
N GLY A 83 10.30 0.42 -5.16
CA GLY A 83 11.70 0.31 -4.76
C GLY A 83 12.38 1.67 -4.58
N SER A 84 13.64 1.63 -4.15
CA SER A 84 14.51 2.79 -4.04
C SER A 84 15.78 2.53 -4.84
N ILE A 85 15.81 3.01 -6.09
CA ILE A 85 16.89 2.73 -7.04
C ILE A 85 18.10 3.63 -6.85
N LYS A 86 17.92 4.80 -6.23
CA LYS A 86 19.00 5.71 -5.78
C LYS A 86 18.67 6.28 -4.41
N ASP A 87 19.70 6.75 -3.71
CA ASP A 87 19.51 7.39 -2.41
C ASP A 87 18.61 8.62 -2.55
N GLY A 88 17.71 8.78 -1.59
CA GLY A 88 16.69 9.84 -1.62
C GLY A 88 15.60 9.66 -2.67
N GLN A 89 15.58 8.55 -3.42
CA GLN A 89 14.55 8.24 -4.40
C GLN A 89 13.65 7.09 -3.94
N VAL A 90 12.36 7.20 -4.27
CA VAL A 90 11.41 6.09 -4.20
C VAL A 90 10.60 6.07 -5.49
N GLU A 91 10.34 4.89 -6.03
CA GLU A 91 9.48 4.71 -7.19
C GLU A 91 8.43 3.63 -6.98
N LEU A 92 7.28 3.83 -7.64
CA LEU A 92 6.17 2.88 -7.69
C LEU A 92 5.85 2.60 -9.15
N MET A 93 5.74 1.32 -9.51
CA MET A 93 5.25 0.90 -10.82
C MET A 93 3.73 0.84 -10.80
N LEU A 94 3.11 1.71 -11.59
CA LEU A 94 1.67 1.98 -11.54
C LEU A 94 0.88 1.21 -12.60
N HIS A 95 1.49 0.92 -13.75
CA HIS A 95 0.85 0.18 -14.83
C HIS A 95 1.88 -0.51 -15.72
N ARG A 96 1.50 -1.61 -16.37
CA ARG A 96 2.37 -2.40 -17.23
C ARG A 96 1.60 -2.88 -18.44
N ARG A 97 2.26 -2.84 -19.60
CA ARG A 97 1.79 -3.46 -20.84
C ARG A 97 2.99 -4.07 -21.54
N LEU A 98 2.99 -5.38 -21.71
CA LEU A 98 4.06 -6.14 -22.34
C LEU A 98 3.54 -6.77 -23.64
N LEU A 99 4.44 -6.90 -24.62
CA LEU A 99 4.10 -7.44 -25.95
C LEU A 99 4.58 -8.89 -26.12
N SER A 100 5.10 -9.50 -25.08
CA SER A 100 5.60 -10.88 -25.09
C SER A 100 5.30 -11.57 -23.76
N ASP A 101 5.04 -12.87 -23.84
CA ASP A 101 4.94 -13.79 -22.70
C ASP A 101 6.35 -14.02 -22.10
N ASP A 102 6.40 -14.28 -20.79
CA ASP A 102 7.64 -14.48 -20.05
C ASP A 102 8.08 -15.97 -19.97
N GLY A 103 7.34 -16.87 -20.62
CA GLY A 103 7.61 -18.30 -20.68
C GLY A 103 7.32 -19.03 -19.35
N LYS A 104 6.51 -18.46 -18.45
CA LYS A 104 6.20 -19.06 -17.14
C LYS A 104 4.87 -19.82 -17.07
N GLY A 105 4.18 -19.96 -18.21
CA GLY A 105 3.08 -20.93 -18.38
C GLY A 105 1.71 -20.34 -18.62
N VAL A 106 1.55 -19.01 -18.58
CA VAL A 106 0.28 -18.33 -18.92
C VAL A 106 0.08 -18.29 -20.45
N ALA A 107 1.16 -18.20 -21.23
CA ALA A 107 1.15 -18.21 -22.69
C ALA A 107 0.40 -17.03 -23.32
N GLU A 108 0.35 -15.91 -22.61
CA GLU A 108 -0.24 -14.65 -23.06
C GLU A 108 0.66 -13.49 -22.63
N ALA A 109 0.80 -12.48 -23.49
CA ALA A 109 1.43 -11.24 -23.08
C ALA A 109 0.51 -10.47 -22.12
N LEU A 110 1.09 -9.69 -21.20
CA LEU A 110 0.33 -8.76 -20.37
C LEU A 110 -0.15 -7.56 -21.21
N ASP A 111 -1.18 -7.78 -22.03
CA ASP A 111 -1.70 -6.83 -23.02
C ASP A 111 -3.19 -6.51 -22.79
N GLU A 112 -3.53 -6.03 -21.59
CA GLU A 112 -4.93 -5.77 -21.20
C GLU A 112 -5.58 -4.67 -22.07
N GLN A 113 -6.80 -4.93 -22.53
CA GLN A 113 -7.55 -4.04 -23.42
C GLN A 113 -9.02 -3.91 -23.00
N VAL A 114 -9.62 -2.76 -23.33
CA VAL A 114 -11.06 -2.50 -23.24
C VAL A 114 -11.60 -2.30 -24.65
N CYS A 115 -12.62 -3.08 -25.02
CA CYS A 115 -13.22 -3.04 -26.36
C CYS A 115 -14.67 -2.57 -26.32
N GLN A 116 -15.02 -1.63 -27.21
CA GLN A 116 -16.39 -1.19 -27.45
C GLN A 116 -16.65 -1.11 -28.95
N ASN A 117 -17.72 -1.76 -29.44
CA ASN A 117 -18.09 -1.78 -30.87
C ASN A 117 -16.92 -2.13 -31.82
N ASN A 118 -16.18 -3.21 -31.52
CA ASN A 118 -14.95 -3.64 -32.23
C ASN A 118 -13.79 -2.64 -32.23
N ASN A 119 -13.84 -1.57 -31.44
CA ASN A 119 -12.72 -0.68 -31.19
C ASN A 119 -12.09 -1.00 -29.83
N CYS A 120 -10.86 -1.52 -29.84
CA CYS A 120 -10.14 -1.93 -28.64
C CYS A 120 -9.02 -0.95 -28.33
N GLN A 121 -8.92 -0.54 -27.07
CA GLN A 121 -7.88 0.35 -26.56
C GLN A 121 -7.19 -0.28 -25.35
N GLY A 122 -5.94 0.12 -25.07
CA GLY A 122 -5.24 -0.36 -23.88
C GLY A 122 -5.98 0.02 -22.60
N LEU A 123 -5.98 -0.88 -21.62
CA LEU A 123 -6.62 -0.63 -20.33
C LEU A 123 -6.03 0.62 -19.67
N THR A 124 -6.91 1.52 -19.23
CA THR A 124 -6.53 2.69 -18.41
C THR A 124 -6.92 2.43 -16.97
N VAL A 125 -5.96 2.53 -16.06
CA VAL A 125 -6.18 2.41 -14.62
C VAL A 125 -6.19 3.79 -13.96
N ARG A 126 -7.01 3.95 -12.92
CA ARG A 126 -7.02 5.11 -12.02
C ARG A 126 -6.87 4.63 -10.59
N GLY A 127 -6.01 5.30 -9.83
CA GLY A 127 -5.76 5.03 -8.43
C GLY A 127 -5.12 6.22 -7.74
N ASN A 128 -4.90 6.09 -6.45
CA ASN A 128 -4.26 7.10 -5.61
C ASN A 128 -3.05 6.50 -4.89
N TYR A 129 -2.02 7.31 -4.69
CA TYR A 129 -0.99 7.06 -3.70
C TYR A 129 -0.86 8.30 -2.82
N HIS A 130 -0.57 8.08 -1.54
CA HIS A 130 -0.60 9.13 -0.53
C HIS A 130 0.82 9.37 -0.04
N VAL A 131 1.26 10.63 -0.02
CA VAL A 131 2.63 11.00 0.32
C VAL A 131 2.62 11.90 1.53
N ALA A 132 3.48 11.62 2.51
CA ALA A 132 3.68 12.50 3.64
C ALA A 132 5.13 12.52 4.12
N ILE A 133 5.54 13.67 4.65
CA ILE A 133 6.85 13.90 5.24
C ILE A 133 6.66 14.17 6.72
N HIS A 134 7.41 13.47 7.55
CA HIS A 134 7.37 13.61 9.01
C HIS A 134 8.77 13.74 9.58
N ASN A 135 8.86 14.29 10.79
CA ASN A 135 10.05 14.12 11.62
C ASN A 135 10.23 12.63 11.96
N LEU A 136 11.46 12.26 12.32
CA LEU A 136 11.76 10.89 12.77
C LEU A 136 10.79 10.41 13.85
N ARG A 137 10.36 9.14 13.72
CA ARG A 137 9.44 8.44 14.64
C ARG A 137 7.98 8.89 14.58
N SER A 138 7.66 10.06 14.05
CA SER A 138 6.27 10.52 13.90
C SER A 138 5.57 9.89 12.70
N GLY A 139 6.32 9.47 11.67
CA GLY A 139 5.76 8.90 10.44
C GLY A 139 5.02 7.59 10.66
N SER A 140 5.36 6.81 11.69
CA SER A 140 4.70 5.53 11.97
C SER A 140 3.21 5.71 12.30
N GLN A 141 2.84 6.76 13.02
CA GLN A 141 1.43 6.98 13.35
C GLN A 141 0.62 7.27 12.09
N TRP A 142 1.10 8.18 11.26
CA TRP A 142 0.45 8.49 9.98
C TRP A 142 0.32 7.25 9.09
N ARG A 143 1.40 6.46 8.93
CA ARG A 143 1.35 5.23 8.11
C ARG A 143 0.28 4.24 8.58
N ARG A 144 0.15 4.03 9.90
CA ARG A 144 -0.82 3.07 10.46
C ARG A 144 -2.25 3.60 10.44
N THR A 145 -2.46 4.84 10.85
CA THR A 145 -3.80 5.46 10.87
C THR A 145 -4.34 5.65 9.45
N THR A 146 -3.59 6.32 8.58
CA THR A 146 -4.04 6.58 7.20
C THR A 146 -4.10 5.30 6.38
N GLY A 147 -3.23 4.32 6.63
CA GLY A 147 -3.33 3.00 6.00
C GLY A 147 -4.66 2.31 6.29
N GLN A 148 -5.14 2.38 7.54
CA GLN A 148 -6.43 1.81 7.93
C GLN A 148 -7.61 2.59 7.33
N GLU A 149 -7.52 3.93 7.25
CA GLU A 149 -8.52 4.78 6.60
C GLU A 149 -8.63 4.52 5.09
N ILE A 150 -7.50 4.25 4.42
CA ILE A 150 -7.48 3.84 3.00
C ILE A 150 -8.16 2.48 2.83
N TYR A 151 -7.87 1.52 3.73
CA TYR A 151 -8.45 0.18 3.67
C TYR A 151 -9.96 0.17 3.99
N SER A 152 -10.43 1.04 4.87
CA SER A 152 -11.82 1.09 5.34
C SER A 152 -12.41 2.50 5.19
N PRO A 153 -12.74 2.93 3.95
CA PRO A 153 -13.33 4.24 3.71
C PRO A 153 -14.79 4.32 4.21
N LEU A 154 -15.30 5.54 4.35
CA LEU A 154 -16.71 5.77 4.67
C LEU A 154 -17.62 5.22 3.55
N LEU A 155 -18.69 4.54 3.94
CA LEU A 155 -19.73 4.08 3.04
C LEU A 155 -20.79 5.17 2.84
N LEU A 156 -21.06 5.51 1.58
CA LEU A 156 -22.10 6.47 1.22
C LEU A 156 -23.35 5.72 0.74
N ALA A 157 -24.49 6.01 1.35
CA ALA A 157 -25.80 5.52 0.94
C ALA A 157 -26.67 6.71 0.49
N PHE A 158 -27.32 6.58 -0.66
CA PHE A 158 -28.12 7.65 -1.25
C PHE A 158 -29.58 7.21 -1.38
N SER A 159 -30.50 8.10 -0.99
CA SER A 159 -31.94 7.97 -1.22
C SER A 159 -32.51 9.35 -1.55
N HIS A 160 -33.68 9.38 -2.18
CA HIS A 160 -34.35 10.62 -2.57
C HIS A 160 -35.67 10.77 -1.80
N GLU A 161 -35.64 11.61 -0.76
CA GLU A 161 -36.75 11.78 0.18
C GLU A 161 -36.87 13.25 0.61
N ASN A 162 -38.06 13.64 1.07
CA ASN A 162 -38.23 14.94 1.70
C ASN A 162 -37.49 14.96 3.06
N MET A 163 -36.64 15.98 3.29
CA MET A 163 -35.83 16.08 4.52
C MET A 163 -36.68 16.06 5.81
N GLY A 164 -37.86 16.68 5.81
CA GLY A 164 -38.75 16.69 6.97
C GLY A 164 -39.27 15.30 7.30
N ASN A 165 -39.75 14.58 6.29
CA ASN A 165 -40.22 13.20 6.45
C ASN A 165 -39.06 12.28 6.88
N TRP A 166 -37.89 12.40 6.24
CA TRP A 166 -36.73 11.58 6.58
C TRP A 166 -36.35 11.72 8.06
N LYS A 167 -36.22 12.96 8.55
CA LYS A 167 -35.88 13.24 9.96
C LYS A 167 -36.97 12.79 10.94
N ALA A 168 -38.23 12.75 10.53
CA ALA A 168 -39.33 12.30 11.37
C ALA A 168 -39.34 10.77 11.57
N PHE A 169 -38.82 10.01 10.59
CA PHE A 169 -38.87 8.55 10.59
C PHE A 169 -37.51 7.85 10.74
N HIS A 170 -36.39 8.59 10.73
CA HIS A 170 -35.05 8.03 10.79
C HIS A 170 -34.14 8.75 11.79
N GLU A 171 -33.27 7.97 12.44
CA GLU A 171 -32.14 8.50 13.19
C GLU A 171 -31.05 8.97 12.22
N THR A 172 -30.68 10.25 12.30
CA THR A 172 -29.70 10.87 11.39
C THR A 172 -28.25 10.76 11.87
N LYS A 173 -28.06 10.29 13.10
CA LYS A 173 -26.77 9.98 13.73
C LYS A 173 -26.99 8.83 14.71
N GLY A 174 -26.08 7.86 14.71
CA GLY A 174 -26.12 6.73 15.63
C GLY A 174 -24.75 6.06 15.74
N THR A 175 -24.59 5.24 16.77
CA THR A 175 -23.41 4.39 17.00
C THR A 175 -23.87 3.05 17.55
N LEU A 176 -23.16 1.97 17.22
CA LEU A 176 -23.39 0.63 17.77
C LEU A 176 -22.56 0.35 19.03
N ILE A 177 -21.52 1.15 19.28
CA ILE A 177 -20.72 1.11 20.50
C ILE A 177 -21.12 2.24 21.45
N ASP A 178 -20.67 2.18 22.69
CA ASP A 178 -20.91 3.25 23.69
C ASP A 178 -20.56 4.64 23.10
N PRO A 179 -21.46 5.64 23.21
CA PRO A 179 -21.28 6.96 22.59
C PRO A 179 -20.00 7.72 22.96
N ASN A 180 -19.39 7.39 24.10
CA ASN A 180 -18.15 8.01 24.57
C ASN A 180 -16.93 7.09 24.40
N TYR A 181 -17.09 5.92 23.80
CA TYR A 181 -16.03 4.96 23.59
C TYR A 181 -15.47 5.03 22.17
N SER A 182 -14.17 4.79 22.05
CA SER A 182 -13.48 4.56 20.79
C SER A 182 -12.41 3.51 21.03
N LEU A 183 -12.14 2.67 20.04
CA LEU A 183 -11.02 1.76 20.12
C LEU A 183 -9.72 2.56 20.29
N PRO A 184 -8.75 2.05 21.06
CA PRO A 184 -7.43 2.66 21.16
C PRO A 184 -6.83 2.89 19.76
N PRO A 185 -6.11 4.01 19.49
CA PRO A 185 -5.57 4.33 18.16
C PRO A 185 -4.62 3.28 17.57
N ASN A 186 -4.10 2.39 18.41
CA ASN A 186 -3.24 1.26 18.05
C ASN A 186 -4.01 -0.02 17.73
N VAL A 187 -5.34 -0.04 17.80
CA VAL A 187 -6.19 -1.22 17.59
C VAL A 187 -7.16 -0.97 16.45
N ALA A 188 -7.25 -1.93 15.52
CA ALA A 188 -8.29 -1.99 14.51
C ALA A 188 -9.19 -3.21 14.69
N LEU A 189 -10.49 -3.03 14.45
CA LEU A 189 -11.43 -4.13 14.28
C LEU A 189 -11.32 -4.65 12.85
N ILE A 190 -10.72 -5.84 12.69
CA ILE A 190 -10.44 -6.42 11.36
C ILE A 190 -11.43 -7.52 10.95
N THR A 191 -12.24 -8.02 11.90
CA THR A 191 -13.32 -8.96 11.60
C THR A 191 -14.43 -8.78 12.63
N LEU A 192 -15.65 -8.61 12.15
CA LEU A 192 -16.90 -8.73 12.90
C LEU A 192 -17.90 -9.42 11.97
N GLU A 193 -18.17 -10.69 12.21
CA GLU A 193 -18.92 -11.55 11.29
C GLU A 193 -19.85 -12.49 12.07
N GLU A 194 -21.12 -12.56 11.69
CA GLU A 194 -22.06 -13.56 12.20
C GLU A 194 -21.87 -14.88 11.44
N LEU A 195 -21.79 -15.97 12.19
CA LEU A 195 -21.66 -17.34 11.72
C LEU A 195 -22.95 -18.11 12.01
N ASP A 196 -22.97 -19.40 11.66
CA ASP A 196 -24.10 -20.28 11.95
C ASP A 196 -24.47 -20.29 13.44
N ASP A 197 -25.76 -20.54 13.69
CA ASP A 197 -26.35 -20.65 15.03
C ASP A 197 -26.18 -19.39 15.91
N GLY A 198 -26.00 -18.22 15.27
CA GLY A 198 -25.86 -16.93 15.96
C GLY A 198 -24.49 -16.73 16.62
N MET A 199 -23.49 -17.54 16.26
CA MET A 199 -22.11 -17.31 16.69
C MET A 199 -21.55 -16.05 16.04
N VAL A 200 -20.65 -15.35 16.72
CA VAL A 200 -19.99 -14.15 16.16
C VAL A 200 -18.48 -14.29 16.24
N LEU A 201 -17.82 -14.10 15.11
CA LEU A 201 -16.37 -14.06 14.97
C LEU A 201 -15.88 -12.61 15.09
N LEU A 202 -15.06 -12.36 16.10
CA LEU A 202 -14.43 -11.07 16.37
C LEU A 202 -12.90 -11.18 16.29
N ARG A 203 -12.26 -10.29 15.54
CA ARG A 203 -10.80 -10.15 15.54
C ARG A 203 -10.38 -8.69 15.67
N LEU A 204 -9.53 -8.42 16.66
CA LEU A 204 -8.87 -7.14 16.87
C LEU A 204 -7.39 -7.26 16.56
N ALA A 205 -6.81 -6.28 15.87
CA ALA A 205 -5.40 -6.26 15.51
C ALA A 205 -4.70 -5.05 16.13
N HIS A 206 -3.54 -5.29 16.75
CA HIS A 206 -2.61 -4.23 17.12
C HIS A 206 -1.82 -3.80 15.87
N LEU A 207 -1.88 -2.51 15.52
CA LEU A 207 -1.36 -1.99 14.25
C LEU A 207 0.14 -1.70 14.27
N TYR A 208 0.75 -1.57 15.45
CA TYR A 208 2.14 -1.16 15.60
C TYR A 208 3.03 -2.35 15.96
N GLU A 209 4.23 -2.34 15.41
CA GLU A 209 5.33 -3.24 15.78
C GLU A 209 5.96 -2.79 17.09
N SER A 210 6.54 -3.73 17.85
CA SER A 210 7.41 -3.38 18.95
C SER A 210 8.68 -2.72 18.41
N LEU A 211 9.14 -1.66 19.06
CA LEU A 211 10.49 -1.14 18.86
C LEU A 211 11.50 -2.17 19.39
N VAL A 212 11.80 -3.21 18.61
CA VAL A 212 12.81 -4.21 19.00
C VAL A 212 14.15 -3.49 19.11
N LYS A 213 14.70 -3.41 20.32
CA LYS A 213 16.14 -3.14 20.52
C LYS A 213 16.89 -4.21 19.75
N THR A 214 17.76 -3.82 18.84
CA THR A 214 18.75 -4.72 18.24
C THR A 214 19.37 -5.60 19.34
N PRO A 215 19.54 -6.91 19.12
CA PRO A 215 20.24 -7.72 20.09
C PRO A 215 21.63 -7.13 20.26
N SER A 216 22.01 -6.81 21.48
CA SER A 216 23.41 -6.65 21.84
C SER A 216 24.08 -7.98 21.54
N PHE A 217 24.81 -8.07 20.43
CA PHE A 217 25.78 -9.14 20.23
C PHE A 217 26.72 -9.11 21.43
N GLN A 218 26.59 -10.09 22.32
CA GLN A 218 27.65 -10.42 23.26
C GLN A 218 28.74 -11.15 22.47
N LEU A 219 29.94 -10.59 22.55
CA LEU A 219 31.20 -11.19 22.11
C LEU A 219 31.42 -12.56 22.74
#